data_AF-A0A6A6UM89-F1
#
_entry.id   AF-A0A6A6UM89-F1
#
_cell.length_a   1.000
_cell.length_b   1.000
_cell.length_c   1.000
_cell.angle_alpha   90.00
_cell.angle_beta   90.00
_cell.angle_gamma   90.00
#
_symmetry.space_group_name_H-M   'P 1'
#
loop_
_entity.id
_entity.type
_entity.pdbx_description
1 polymer ?
#
loop_
_entity_poly.entity_id
_entity_poly.type
_entity_poly.pdbx_seq_one_letter_code
_entity_poly.pdbx_strand_id
1 'polypeptide(L)'
;MSRAIASVRSAWSRMPTLFHKDWQKAYKPSRMSPKYTVQPKGVWAVVSKLLAIDSTRSTGIPLNPQFRNPPPGGLDPNTYDDPTTIPAADLANNPYWKRDVRRGYPQLSTVTQGDVVALLSVGSQAKPKEDVLQLGDAGKKQLVQVKQDSEEKGLASFLQGQTSVGSVLTAEGLPPMPPSLNHHPHVQKYELNYDQSYKDQYPCRNFQ
;
A
#
# COMPACT_ATOMS: atom_id res chain seq x y z
N MET A 1 49.69 -71.03 -29.06
CA MET A 1 48.83 -71.07 -30.27
C MET A 1 47.39 -70.80 -29.80
N SER A 2 46.89 -69.56 -29.94
CA SER A 2 45.94 -69.11 -30.99
C SER A 2 44.55 -69.77 -30.82
N ARG A 3 43.38 -69.13 -30.65
CA ARG A 3 42.84 -67.81 -31.05
C ARG A 3 41.68 -67.44 -30.08
N ALA A 4 41.58 -66.19 -29.60
CA ALA A 4 40.66 -65.13 -30.03
C ALA A 4 39.15 -65.47 -30.04
N ILE A 5 38.36 -64.75 -29.21
CA ILE A 5 37.15 -63.98 -29.58
C ILE A 5 37.05 -62.82 -28.58
N ALA A 6 37.20 -61.60 -29.07
CA ALA A 6 36.84 -60.37 -28.37
C ALA A 6 35.44 -59.95 -28.83
N SER A 7 34.57 -59.51 -27.92
CA SER A 7 33.42 -58.67 -28.31
C SER A 7 32.82 -57.93 -27.11
N VAL A 8 33.06 -56.61 -27.10
CA VAL A 8 32.09 -55.54 -26.85
C VAL A 8 31.14 -55.71 -25.65
N ARG A 9 31.39 -54.93 -24.58
CA ARG A 9 30.45 -53.93 -24.02
C ARG A 9 31.01 -53.28 -22.75
N SER A 10 32.00 -52.41 -22.95
CA SER A 10 32.26 -51.26 -22.08
C SER A 10 31.18 -50.20 -22.32
N ALA A 11 30.09 -50.19 -21.54
CA ALA A 11 29.11 -49.09 -21.61
C ALA A 11 28.12 -48.99 -20.43
N TRP A 12 28.42 -49.54 -19.24
CA TRP A 12 27.45 -49.58 -18.13
C TRP A 12 27.97 -49.01 -16.81
N SER A 13 28.95 -48.10 -16.85
CA SER A 13 29.46 -47.41 -15.64
C SER A 13 29.40 -45.88 -15.72
N ARG A 14 28.72 -45.30 -16.72
CA ARG A 14 28.51 -43.85 -16.81
C ARG A 14 27.12 -43.54 -17.35
N MET A 15 26.12 -43.59 -16.48
CA MET A 15 24.92 -42.78 -16.66
C MET A 15 24.80 -41.85 -15.46
N PRO A 16 24.93 -40.52 -15.63
CA PRO A 16 24.53 -39.60 -14.59
C PRO A 16 23.02 -39.75 -14.42
N THR A 17 22.61 -40.05 -13.20
CA THR A 17 21.22 -40.01 -12.77
C THR A 17 20.72 -38.56 -12.83
N LEU A 18 20.43 -38.08 -14.05
CA LEU A 18 19.69 -36.85 -14.31
C LEU A 18 18.19 -37.08 -14.05
N PHE A 19 17.87 -37.60 -12.86
CA PHE A 19 16.51 -37.52 -12.33
C PHE A 19 16.40 -36.17 -11.63
N HIS A 20 15.68 -35.25 -12.29
CA HIS A 20 15.20 -33.96 -11.79
C HIS A 20 14.78 -34.03 -10.31
N LYS A 21 15.70 -33.74 -9.38
CA LYS A 21 15.41 -33.64 -7.93
C LYS A 21 15.34 -32.20 -7.42
N ASP A 22 15.61 -31.21 -8.27
CA ASP A 22 15.76 -29.81 -7.84
C ASP A 22 14.57 -28.89 -8.13
N TRP A 23 13.44 -29.44 -8.59
CA TRP A 23 12.23 -28.66 -8.84
C TRP A 23 11.28 -28.57 -7.62
N GLN A 24 11.50 -29.38 -6.58
CA GLN A 24 10.61 -29.43 -5.40
C GLN A 24 10.98 -28.45 -4.27
N LYS A 25 12.10 -27.74 -4.35
CA LYS A 25 12.61 -26.92 -3.21
C LYS A 25 12.12 -25.48 -3.16
N ALA A 26 11.59 -24.91 -4.24
CA ALA A 26 11.23 -23.49 -4.33
C ALA A 26 9.73 -23.18 -4.10
N TYR A 27 8.92 -24.19 -3.91
CA TYR A 27 7.56 -24.08 -3.38
C TYR A 27 7.41 -25.35 -2.56
N LYS A 28 7.22 -25.27 -1.25
CA LYS A 28 6.57 -26.40 -0.59
C LYS A 28 5.15 -26.35 -1.15
N PRO A 29 4.71 -27.22 -2.09
CA PRO A 29 3.28 -27.45 -2.17
C PRO A 29 2.93 -27.81 -0.74
N SER A 30 2.03 -27.03 -0.13
CA SER A 30 1.58 -27.34 1.21
C SER A 30 1.38 -28.85 1.26
N ARG A 31 1.88 -29.54 2.29
CA ARG A 31 1.23 -30.79 2.69
C ARG A 31 -0.22 -30.38 2.84
N MET A 32 -1.01 -30.62 1.80
CA MET A 32 -2.07 -29.70 1.44
C MET A 32 -3.02 -29.63 2.60
N SER A 33 -3.31 -28.42 3.08
CA SER A 33 -4.61 -28.19 3.69
C SER A 33 -5.63 -28.88 2.78
N PRO A 34 -6.51 -29.76 3.29
CA PRO A 34 -7.34 -30.60 2.44
C PRO A 34 -8.09 -29.71 1.46
N LYS A 35 -7.79 -29.87 0.17
CA LYS A 35 -8.48 -29.12 -0.89
C LYS A 35 -9.92 -29.63 -0.93
N TYR A 36 -10.88 -28.72 -0.75
CA TYR A 36 -12.32 -29.03 -0.70
C TYR A 36 -12.89 -29.31 -2.10
N THR A 37 -12.39 -30.37 -2.73
CA THR A 37 -12.77 -30.81 -4.07
C THR A 37 -13.04 -32.31 -4.10
N VAL A 38 -13.89 -32.76 -5.02
CA VAL A 38 -14.11 -34.18 -5.28
C VAL A 38 -12.83 -34.81 -5.85
N GLN A 39 -12.30 -35.82 -5.16
CA GLN A 39 -11.08 -36.53 -5.55
C GLN A 39 -11.39 -38.00 -5.88
N PRO A 40 -10.65 -38.62 -6.82
CA PRO A 40 -10.79 -40.04 -7.12
C PRO A 40 -10.46 -40.88 -5.87
N LYS A 41 -11.19 -41.98 -5.69
CA LYS A 41 -11.03 -42.92 -4.56
C LYS A 41 -10.67 -44.33 -5.08
N GLY A 42 -10.07 -45.15 -4.21
CA GLY A 42 -9.70 -46.54 -4.55
C GLY A 42 -8.62 -46.63 -5.63
N VAL A 43 -8.77 -47.58 -6.56
CA VAL A 43 -7.81 -47.84 -7.64
C VAL A 43 -7.59 -46.60 -8.52
N TRP A 44 -8.63 -45.82 -8.78
CA TRP A 44 -8.54 -44.59 -9.56
C TRP A 44 -7.70 -43.50 -8.90
N ALA A 45 -7.61 -43.48 -7.56
CA ALA A 45 -6.70 -42.58 -6.85
C ALA A 45 -5.22 -42.92 -7.12
N VAL A 46 -4.91 -44.22 -7.24
CA VAL A 46 -3.57 -44.70 -7.55
C VAL A 46 -3.21 -44.36 -9.00
N VAL A 47 -4.12 -44.64 -9.95
CA VAL A 47 -3.94 -44.29 -11.37
C VAL A 47 -3.76 -42.79 -11.55
N SER A 48 -4.60 -41.97 -10.92
CA SER A 48 -4.50 -40.50 -10.99
C SER A 48 -3.18 -39.98 -10.43
N LYS A 49 -2.70 -40.53 -9.32
CA LYS A 49 -1.39 -40.16 -8.74
C LYS A 49 -0.21 -40.58 -9.62
N LEU A 50 -0.33 -41.71 -10.33
CA LEU A 50 0.72 -42.23 -11.21
C LEU A 50 0.82 -41.46 -12.53
N LEU A 51 -0.31 -41.05 -13.10
CA LEU A 51 -0.37 -40.42 -14.43
C LEU A 51 -0.39 -38.88 -14.39
N ALA A 52 -0.63 -38.26 -13.23
CA ALA A 52 -0.63 -36.79 -13.11
C ALA A 52 0.80 -36.22 -13.12
N ILE A 53 1.01 -35.15 -13.89
CA ILE A 53 2.26 -34.36 -13.89
C ILE A 53 2.54 -33.80 -12.49
N ASP A 54 1.50 -33.35 -11.79
CA ASP A 54 1.54 -32.94 -10.40
C ASP A 54 0.40 -33.60 -9.63
N SER A 55 0.74 -34.63 -8.85
CA SER A 55 -0.22 -35.38 -8.04
C SER A 55 -0.80 -34.59 -6.87
N THR A 56 -0.27 -33.39 -6.59
CA THR A 56 -0.83 -32.46 -5.61
C THR A 56 -1.95 -31.59 -6.21
N ARG A 57 -2.17 -31.62 -7.53
CA ARG A 57 -3.23 -30.83 -8.17
C ARG A 57 -4.62 -31.38 -7.86
N SER A 58 -5.62 -30.49 -7.76
CA SER A 58 -7.02 -30.85 -7.57
C SER A 58 -7.81 -30.82 -8.87
N THR A 59 -8.94 -31.54 -8.91
CA THR A 59 -9.90 -31.56 -10.03
C THR A 59 -10.68 -30.25 -10.18
N GLY A 60 -10.77 -29.45 -9.12
CA GLY A 60 -11.50 -28.17 -9.12
C GLY A 60 -13.02 -28.31 -9.01
N ILE A 61 -13.55 -29.52 -8.81
CA ILE A 61 -14.98 -29.78 -8.60
C ILE A 61 -15.29 -29.62 -7.10
N PRO A 62 -16.09 -28.64 -6.66
CA PRO A 62 -16.41 -28.46 -5.24
C PRO A 62 -17.14 -29.66 -4.63
N LEU A 63 -17.00 -29.86 -3.32
CA LEU A 63 -17.74 -30.89 -2.60
C LEU A 63 -19.19 -30.45 -2.35
N ASN A 64 -20.16 -31.04 -3.05
CA ASN A 64 -21.59 -30.70 -2.93
C ASN A 64 -22.12 -30.65 -1.49
N PRO A 65 -21.74 -31.56 -0.56
CA PRO A 65 -22.28 -31.52 0.80
C PRO A 65 -21.84 -30.32 1.64
N GLN A 66 -20.72 -29.66 1.27
CA GLN A 66 -20.11 -28.57 2.03
C GLN A 66 -20.17 -27.24 1.29
N PHE A 67 -20.04 -27.27 -0.05
CA PHE A 67 -20.05 -26.09 -0.86
C PHE A 67 -21.47 -25.55 -0.98
N ARG A 68 -21.71 -24.38 -0.38
CA ARG A 68 -23.01 -23.67 -0.43
C ARG A 68 -24.17 -24.52 0.10
N ASN A 69 -23.89 -25.29 1.15
CA ASN A 69 -24.89 -26.07 1.86
C ASN A 69 -24.75 -25.78 3.37
N PRO A 70 -25.73 -25.11 4.01
CA PRO A 70 -27.02 -24.72 3.47
C PRO A 70 -26.93 -23.67 2.34
N PRO A 71 -27.92 -23.61 1.43
CA PRO A 71 -27.98 -22.54 0.45
C PRO A 71 -28.13 -21.19 1.17
N PRO A 72 -27.78 -20.05 0.53
CA PRO A 72 -27.82 -18.74 1.19
C PRO A 72 -29.19 -18.38 1.81
N GLY A 73 -30.30 -18.81 1.21
CA GLY A 73 -31.65 -18.62 1.75
C GLY A 73 -32.18 -19.77 2.61
N GLY A 74 -31.35 -20.77 2.93
CA GLY A 74 -31.71 -21.91 3.78
C GLY A 74 -31.37 -21.72 5.25
N LEU A 75 -30.73 -20.59 5.60
CA LEU A 75 -30.53 -20.18 6.98
C LEU A 75 -31.76 -19.40 7.46
N ASP A 76 -32.13 -19.55 8.72
CA ASP A 76 -33.20 -18.77 9.34
C ASP A 76 -32.79 -17.29 9.36
N PRO A 77 -33.54 -16.38 8.71
CA PRO A 77 -33.24 -14.96 8.69
C PRO A 77 -33.13 -14.32 10.08
N ASN A 78 -33.79 -14.90 11.10
CA ASN A 78 -33.75 -14.39 12.47
C ASN A 78 -32.44 -14.70 13.22
N THR A 79 -31.51 -15.44 12.60
CA THR A 79 -30.19 -15.73 13.19
C THR A 79 -29.19 -14.58 13.01
N TYR A 80 -29.50 -13.58 12.19
CA TYR A 80 -28.63 -12.47 11.91
C TYR A 80 -29.12 -11.20 12.60
N ASP A 81 -28.23 -10.61 13.39
CA ASP A 81 -28.40 -9.28 13.97
C ASP A 81 -27.42 -8.31 13.30
N ASP A 82 -27.89 -7.09 13.01
CA ASP A 82 -27.04 -6.05 12.43
C ASP A 82 -25.91 -5.67 13.41
N PRO A 83 -24.63 -5.84 13.02
CA PRO A 83 -23.52 -5.50 13.89
C PRO A 83 -23.45 -3.98 14.05
N THR A 84 -23.37 -3.55 15.30
CA THR A 84 -23.17 -2.13 15.64
C THR A 84 -21.87 -1.96 16.43
N THR A 85 -21.23 -0.80 16.32
CA THR A 85 -19.95 -0.52 16.98
C THR A 85 -20.13 0.49 18.09
N ILE A 86 -19.50 0.27 19.25
CA ILE A 86 -19.40 1.27 20.32
C ILE A 86 -18.19 2.15 20.00
N PRO A 87 -18.32 3.49 19.97
CA PRO A 87 -19.37 4.31 20.60
C PRO A 87 -20.60 4.68 19.73
N ALA A 88 -20.62 4.32 18.45
CA ALA A 88 -21.71 4.72 17.54
C ALA A 88 -23.08 4.12 17.90
N ALA A 89 -23.12 2.98 18.59
CA ALA A 89 -24.31 2.28 19.03
C ALA A 89 -24.86 2.72 20.40
N ASP A 90 -24.14 3.58 21.15
CA ASP A 90 -24.57 3.99 22.48
C ASP A 90 -25.88 4.79 22.42
N LEU A 91 -26.81 4.48 23.34
CA LEU A 91 -28.14 5.09 23.45
C LEU A 91 -28.12 6.37 24.29
N ALA A 92 -27.19 6.50 25.24
CA ALA A 92 -27.22 7.59 26.23
C ALA A 92 -26.34 8.80 25.83
N ASN A 93 -25.07 8.58 25.49
CA ASN A 93 -24.08 9.67 25.36
C ASN A 93 -23.65 9.90 23.91
N ASN A 94 -24.55 9.70 22.97
CA ASN A 94 -24.25 9.70 21.56
C ASN A 94 -25.13 10.72 20.81
N PRO A 95 -24.88 12.03 20.94
CA PRO A 95 -25.62 13.02 20.16
C PRO A 95 -25.09 13.11 18.71
N TYR A 96 -25.99 13.26 17.73
CA TYR A 96 -25.64 13.23 16.30
C TYR A 96 -24.61 14.30 15.90
N TRP A 97 -24.72 15.51 16.43
CA TRP A 97 -23.82 16.61 16.06
C TRP A 97 -22.34 16.36 16.42
N LYS A 98 -22.03 15.51 17.42
CA LYS A 98 -20.65 15.13 17.77
C LYS A 98 -20.03 14.14 16.79
N ARG A 99 -20.87 13.33 16.13
CA ARG A 99 -20.46 12.31 15.15
C ARG A 99 -20.69 12.74 13.70
N ASP A 100 -21.20 13.95 13.49
CA ASP A 100 -21.54 14.46 12.17
C ASP A 100 -20.30 14.92 11.39
N VAL A 101 -19.52 13.96 10.90
CA VAL A 101 -18.31 14.22 10.08
C VAL A 101 -18.64 14.89 8.75
N ARG A 102 -19.88 14.74 8.26
CA ARG A 102 -20.31 15.35 6.99
C ARG A 102 -20.33 16.87 7.07
N ARG A 103 -20.72 17.43 8.22
CA ARG A 103 -20.73 18.89 8.45
C ARG A 103 -19.41 19.41 9.01
N GLY A 104 -18.61 18.56 9.64
CA GLY A 104 -17.27 18.90 10.16
C GLY A 104 -16.14 18.75 9.14
N TYR A 105 -16.39 18.97 7.84
CA TYR A 105 -15.37 18.82 6.80
C TYR A 105 -14.36 19.98 6.82
N PRO A 106 -13.07 19.73 6.49
CA PRO A 106 -12.08 20.80 6.37
C PRO A 106 -12.42 21.71 5.19
N GLN A 107 -12.43 23.03 5.43
CA GLN A 107 -12.70 24.01 4.39
C GLN A 107 -11.51 24.15 3.42
N LEU A 108 -11.81 24.37 2.14
CA LEU A 108 -10.79 24.64 1.14
C LEU A 108 -10.17 26.03 1.40
N SER A 109 -8.85 26.08 1.60
CA SER A 109 -8.09 27.33 1.70
C SER A 109 -7.55 27.73 0.33
N THR A 110 -8.07 28.79 -0.25
CA THR A 110 -7.53 29.42 -1.47
C THR A 110 -6.66 30.60 -1.08
N VAL A 111 -5.42 30.64 -1.57
CA VAL A 111 -4.48 31.73 -1.29
C VAL A 111 -4.18 32.46 -2.59
N THR A 112 -4.47 33.76 -2.65
CA THR A 112 -4.14 34.60 -3.80
C THR A 112 -2.72 35.17 -3.67
N GLN A 113 -2.20 35.73 -4.77
CA GLN A 113 -0.90 36.38 -4.75
C GLN A 113 -0.84 37.55 -3.75
N GLY A 114 -1.94 38.30 -3.62
CA GLY A 114 -2.05 39.38 -2.65
C GLY A 114 -2.02 38.88 -1.20
N ASP A 115 -2.72 37.78 -0.91
CA ASP A 115 -2.71 37.16 0.42
C ASP A 115 -1.29 36.69 0.83
N VAL A 116 -0.49 36.16 -0.11
CA VAL A 116 0.90 35.77 0.16
C VAL A 116 1.75 37.01 0.50
N VAL A 117 1.64 38.09 -0.26
CA VAL A 117 2.39 39.33 0.01
C VAL A 117 1.96 39.93 1.35
N ALA A 118 0.68 39.88 1.69
CA ALA A 118 0.19 40.29 3.00
C ALA A 118 0.85 39.46 4.12
N LEU A 119 0.84 38.13 4.01
CA LEU A 119 1.49 37.24 4.98
C LEU A 119 3.00 37.51 5.10
N LEU A 120 3.68 37.80 3.99
CA LEU A 120 5.12 38.09 3.99
C LEU A 120 5.45 39.48 4.55
N SER A 121 4.55 40.46 4.43
CA SER A 121 4.77 41.84 4.91
C SER A 121 4.43 42.00 6.39
N VAL A 122 3.26 41.52 6.83
CA VAL A 122 2.76 41.73 8.21
C VAL A 122 2.97 40.52 9.12
N GLY A 123 3.25 39.34 8.56
CA GLY A 123 3.40 38.09 9.29
C GLY A 123 2.10 37.28 9.38
N SER A 124 2.10 36.26 10.24
CA SER A 124 0.95 35.38 10.47
C SER A 124 0.46 35.47 11.92
N GLN A 125 -0.73 34.94 12.22
CA GLN A 125 -1.22 34.87 13.60
C GLN A 125 -0.24 34.13 14.53
N ALA A 126 0.46 33.11 14.04
CA ALA A 126 1.42 32.35 14.84
C ALA A 126 2.76 33.06 15.04
N LYS A 127 3.16 33.92 14.09
CA LYS A 127 4.40 34.70 14.11
C LYS A 127 4.14 36.10 13.51
N PRO A 128 3.56 37.02 14.29
CA PRO A 128 3.33 38.39 13.83
C PRO A 128 4.66 39.13 13.73
N LYS A 129 4.82 40.00 12.73
CA LYS A 129 5.96 40.91 12.67
C LYS A 129 5.63 42.15 13.49
N GLU A 130 5.93 42.10 14.79
CA GLU A 130 5.57 43.16 15.74
C GLU A 130 6.19 44.52 15.38
N ASP A 131 7.32 44.53 14.67
CA ASP A 131 7.97 45.75 14.19
C ASP A 131 7.17 46.49 13.10
N VAL A 132 6.29 45.77 12.39
CA VAL A 132 5.56 46.29 11.22
C VAL A 132 4.07 46.40 11.51
N LEU A 133 3.50 45.46 12.24
CA LEU A 133 2.05 45.35 12.45
C LEU A 133 1.60 46.29 13.58
N GLN A 134 0.89 47.36 13.21
CA GLN A 134 0.36 48.32 14.19
C GLN A 134 -0.83 47.74 14.96
N LEU A 135 -0.97 48.07 16.25
CA LEU A 135 -2.10 47.60 17.07
C LEU A 135 -3.35 48.49 16.88
N GLY A 136 -4.53 47.88 17.03
CA GLY A 136 -5.82 48.59 17.01
C GLY A 136 -6.27 49.00 15.61
N ASP A 137 -6.94 50.16 15.50
CA ASP A 137 -7.55 50.60 14.24
C ASP A 137 -6.53 50.98 13.16
N ALA A 138 -5.30 51.32 13.57
CA ALA A 138 -4.20 51.59 12.66
C ALA A 138 -3.76 50.30 11.93
N GLY A 139 -3.70 49.17 12.63
CA GLY A 139 -3.45 47.85 12.03
C GLY A 139 -4.53 47.41 11.05
N LYS A 140 -5.81 47.69 11.36
CA LYS A 140 -6.91 47.39 10.43
C LYS A 140 -6.76 48.16 9.10
N LYS A 141 -6.41 49.44 9.17
CA LYS A 141 -6.16 50.27 7.98
C LYS A 141 -4.94 49.77 7.21
N GLN A 142 -3.88 49.40 7.92
CA GLN A 142 -2.67 48.82 7.32
C GLN A 142 -2.96 47.53 6.57
N LEU A 143 -3.76 46.61 7.13
CA LEU A 143 -4.13 45.35 6.45
C LEU A 143 -4.91 45.60 5.15
N VAL A 144 -5.80 46.60 5.15
CA VAL A 144 -6.55 46.98 3.94
C VAL A 144 -5.63 47.58 2.88
N GLN A 145 -4.71 48.46 3.28
CA GLN A 145 -3.73 49.06 2.38
C GLN A 145 -2.79 48.01 1.79
N VAL A 146 -2.25 47.13 2.63
CA VAL A 146 -1.37 46.04 2.18
C VAL A 146 -2.09 45.13 1.20
N LYS A 147 -3.38 44.83 1.43
CA LYS A 147 -4.17 44.03 0.50
C LYS A 147 -4.32 44.72 -0.86
N GLN A 148 -4.69 46.00 -0.89
CA GLN A 148 -4.84 46.77 -2.13
C GLN A 148 -3.51 46.87 -2.89
N ASP A 149 -2.43 47.30 -2.21
CA ASP A 149 -1.10 47.40 -2.79
C ASP A 149 -0.59 46.06 -3.33
N SER A 150 -0.93 44.95 -2.66
CA SER A 150 -0.50 43.61 -3.05
C SER A 150 -1.22 43.08 -4.28
N GLU A 151 -2.49 43.45 -4.47
CA GLU A 151 -3.27 43.10 -5.66
C GLU A 151 -2.77 43.90 -6.89
N GLU A 152 -2.36 45.15 -6.70
CA GLU A 152 -1.86 46.01 -7.79
C GLU A 152 -0.41 45.71 -8.21
N LYS A 153 0.50 45.54 -7.25
CA LYS A 153 1.95 45.38 -7.53
C LYS A 153 2.37 43.92 -7.68
N GLY A 154 1.59 43.00 -7.12
CA GLY A 154 1.87 41.57 -7.13
C GLY A 154 3.11 41.14 -6.34
N LEU A 155 3.37 39.84 -6.32
CA LEU A 155 4.48 39.21 -5.58
C LEU A 155 5.85 39.56 -6.15
N ALA A 156 5.95 39.78 -7.47
CA ALA A 156 7.23 40.05 -8.13
C ALA A 156 7.86 41.36 -7.62
N SER A 157 7.06 42.42 -7.49
CA SER A 157 7.51 43.70 -6.93
C SER A 157 7.99 43.55 -5.49
N PHE A 158 7.29 42.75 -4.68
CA PHE A 158 7.67 42.50 -3.29
C PHE A 158 9.02 41.77 -3.18
N LEU A 159 9.26 40.77 -4.03
CA LEU A 159 10.50 40.00 -4.01
C LEU A 159 11.72 40.78 -4.53
N GLN A 160 11.53 41.74 -5.44
CA GLN A 160 12.63 42.60 -5.94
C GLN A 160 13.28 43.43 -4.82
N GLY A 161 12.51 43.81 -3.80
CA GLY A 161 13.00 44.58 -2.66
C GLY A 161 13.65 43.75 -1.55
N GLN A 162 13.67 42.42 -1.66
CA GLN A 162 14.11 41.52 -0.61
C GLN A 162 15.42 40.80 -0.96
N THR A 163 16.41 40.92 -0.08
CA THR A 163 17.71 40.22 -0.18
C THR A 163 17.62 38.75 0.28
N SER A 164 16.66 38.40 1.13
CA SER A 164 16.35 37.01 1.49
C SER A 164 14.93 36.88 2.02
N VAL A 165 14.25 35.77 1.69
CA VAL A 165 12.91 35.44 2.21
C VAL A 165 13.04 34.23 3.12
N GLY A 166 13.65 34.43 4.29
CA GLY A 166 13.92 33.36 5.27
C GLY A 166 12.66 32.64 5.79
N SER A 167 11.46 33.19 5.54
CA SER A 167 10.18 32.55 5.86
C SER A 167 9.65 31.59 4.78
N VAL A 168 10.20 31.64 3.56
CA VAL A 168 9.79 30.80 2.42
C VAL A 168 10.67 29.57 2.29
N LEU A 169 11.96 29.72 2.61
CA LEU A 169 12.94 28.64 2.59
C LEU A 169 13.02 27.98 3.97
N THR A 170 13.65 26.81 4.03
CA THR A 170 13.98 26.18 5.31
C THR A 170 15.02 27.01 6.07
N ALA A 171 15.23 26.73 7.36
CA ALA A 171 16.24 27.41 8.16
C ALA A 171 17.66 27.34 7.56
N GLU A 172 17.92 26.32 6.73
CA GLU A 172 19.18 26.10 6.01
C GLU A 172 19.24 26.82 4.66
N GLY A 173 18.19 27.55 4.27
CA GLY A 173 18.09 28.25 2.98
C GLY A 173 17.79 27.33 1.80
N LEU A 174 17.38 26.09 2.05
CA LEU A 174 16.99 25.13 1.01
C LEU A 174 15.49 25.25 0.71
N PRO A 175 15.06 24.93 -0.52
CA PRO A 175 13.63 24.81 -0.82
C PRO A 175 13.01 23.64 -0.04
N PRO A 176 11.74 23.74 0.40
CA PRO A 176 11.06 22.63 1.06
C PRO A 176 10.87 21.45 0.10
N MET A 177 11.08 20.24 0.60
CA MET A 177 10.75 19.01 -0.14
C MET A 177 9.24 18.80 -0.22
N PRO A 178 8.72 18.10 -1.24
CA PRO A 178 7.29 17.78 -1.31
C PRO A 178 6.87 16.98 -0.07
N PRO A 179 5.83 17.42 0.66
CA PRO A 179 5.39 16.71 1.86
C PRO A 179 4.74 15.37 1.49
N SER A 180 4.98 14.35 2.31
CA SER A 180 4.31 13.06 2.22
C SER A 180 3.55 12.78 3.52
N LEU A 181 2.25 12.49 3.41
CA LEU A 181 1.38 12.20 4.56
C LEU A 181 1.80 10.90 5.26
N ASN A 182 2.38 9.95 4.51
CA ASN A 182 2.81 8.64 4.99
C ASN A 182 4.33 8.49 4.96
N HIS A 183 5.06 9.57 5.25
CA HIS A 183 6.52 9.50 5.31
C HIS A 183 6.95 8.75 6.58
N HIS A 184 7.44 7.53 6.41
CA HIS A 184 8.08 6.79 7.48
C HIS A 184 9.60 6.95 7.36
N PRO A 185 10.26 7.77 8.21
CA PRO A 185 11.67 8.16 8.04
C PRO A 185 12.68 7.01 8.13
N HIS A 186 12.25 5.81 8.52
CA HIS A 186 13.09 4.61 8.63
C HIS A 186 12.56 3.39 7.85
N VAL A 187 11.53 3.57 7.01
CA VAL A 187 10.98 2.45 6.21
C VAL A 187 11.31 2.73 4.75
N GLN A 188 12.12 1.87 4.14
CA GLN A 188 12.29 1.91 2.69
C GLN A 188 10.93 1.61 2.08
N LYS A 189 10.47 2.44 1.13
CA LYS A 189 9.15 2.27 0.50
C LYS A 189 9.00 0.91 -0.20
N TYR A 190 10.14 0.28 -0.52
CA TYR A 190 10.23 -1.02 -1.14
C TYR A 190 11.44 -1.74 -0.57
N GLU A 191 11.21 -2.80 0.20
CA GLU A 191 12.28 -3.70 0.65
C GLU A 191 12.31 -4.92 -0.26
N LEU A 192 13.50 -5.36 -0.66
CA LEU A 192 13.61 -6.58 -1.45
C LEU A 192 13.24 -7.75 -0.55
N ASN A 193 12.17 -8.46 -0.89
CA ASN A 193 11.73 -9.60 -0.10
C ASN A 193 12.81 -10.70 -0.16
N TYR A 194 13.11 -11.35 0.97
CA TYR A 194 13.98 -12.52 0.98
C TYR A 194 13.34 -13.67 0.19
N ASP A 195 12.03 -13.87 0.36
CA ASP A 195 11.28 -14.90 -0.33
C ASP A 195 10.75 -14.36 -1.68
N GLN A 196 11.47 -14.68 -2.74
CA GLN A 196 11.09 -14.34 -4.11
C GLN A 196 10.08 -15.37 -4.66
N SER A 197 9.03 -14.89 -5.34
CA SER A 197 8.01 -15.74 -5.99
C SER A 197 8.60 -16.52 -7.16
N TYR A 198 9.65 -15.96 -7.78
CA TYR A 198 10.35 -16.54 -8.91
C TYR A 198 11.78 -16.89 -8.50
N LYS A 199 12.36 -17.87 -9.20
CA LYS A 199 13.78 -18.19 -9.06
C LYS A 199 14.64 -17.05 -9.63
N ASP A 200 15.88 -16.92 -9.16
CA ASP A 200 16.84 -15.86 -9.54
C ASP A 200 17.13 -15.73 -11.04
N GLN A 201 16.81 -16.75 -11.83
CA GLN A 201 16.96 -16.75 -13.28
C GLN A 201 15.96 -15.81 -13.98
N TYR A 202 14.85 -15.49 -13.33
CA TYR A 202 13.83 -14.62 -13.87
C TYR A 202 14.15 -13.15 -13.53
N PRO A 203 14.04 -12.21 -14.48
CA PRO A 203 14.33 -10.80 -14.25
C PRO A 203 13.18 -10.08 -13.53
N CYS A 204 12.54 -10.74 -12.56
CA CYS A 204 11.40 -10.24 -11.81
C CYS A 204 11.75 -10.23 -10.31
N ARG A 205 11.49 -9.12 -9.63
CA ARG A 205 11.74 -8.96 -8.19
C ARG A 205 10.45 -8.63 -7.46
N ASN A 206 10.31 -9.21 -6.28
CA ASN A 206 9.25 -8.90 -5.33
C ASN A 206 9.75 -7.84 -4.35
N PHE A 207 8.93 -6.82 -4.17
CA PHE A 207 9.13 -5.79 -3.17
C PHE A 207 7.99 -5.85 -2.15
N GLN A 208 8.33 -5.67 -0.88
CA GLN A 208 7.38 -5.54 0.23
C GLN A 208 7.28 -4.08 0.67
#